data_AF-A0A0F9FDA9-F1
#
_entry.id   AF-A0A0F9FDA9-F1
#
_cell.length_a   1.000
_cell.length_b   1.000
_cell.length_c   1.000
_cell.angle_alpha   90.00
_cell.angle_beta   90.00
_cell.angle_gamma   90.00
#
_symmetry.space_group_name_H-M   'P 1'
#
loop_
_entity.id
_entity.type
_entity.pdbx_description
1 polymer ?
#
loop_
_entity_poly.entity_id
_entity_poly.type
_entity_poly.pdbx_seq_one_letter_code
_entity_poly.pdbx_strand_id
1 'polypeptide(L)'
;MSEQITHLAVADDTRLLALASPRIPKAVKAVLRDHQDEMRLGAITRGSEGFAGPVVKRLRGRSDRPDHNDATKLAFCLGTMAHRAADRMMKPIFDSQGGDENRQPTSISIYHDVFIFDKVYGRGAKHPYTPDALDPQIRFPSAPDLDVGTVEAYFRVLLQRTLLAAHTFKPDSDDPEGWLDRLFGRLQELHVDLARYHQALTKPDPEIVRRAITDVNFYDDGNAILSLLADLRAEKQVTGEAFLQRCRLGDHDSLYARAVSMAYGYVQVAGEYWQGRTSEELFLDSIRR
;
A
#
# COMPACT_ATOMS: atom_id res chain seq x y z
N MET A 1 0.92 -4.38 -12.96
CA MET A 1 0.60 -3.66 -11.70
C MET A 1 1.73 -2.71 -11.34
N SER A 2 1.49 -1.42 -11.07
CA SER A 2 2.57 -0.44 -10.74
C SER A 2 2.25 0.54 -9.61
N GLU A 3 1.42 0.16 -8.67
CA GLU A 3 1.08 1.06 -7.56
C GLU A 3 1.29 0.31 -6.27
N GLN A 4 2.46 -0.33 -6.16
CA GLN A 4 2.80 -1.07 -4.95
C GLN A 4 3.55 -0.17 -3.99
N ILE A 5 4.48 0.65 -4.50
CA ILE A 5 5.35 1.46 -3.65
C ILE A 5 4.57 2.60 -3.00
N THR A 6 3.72 3.28 -3.77
CA THR A 6 2.91 4.40 -3.30
C THR A 6 1.92 3.93 -2.22
N HIS A 7 1.16 2.86 -2.47
CA HIS A 7 0.20 2.33 -1.49
C HIS A 7 0.90 1.81 -0.23
N LEU A 8 2.05 1.17 -0.39
CA LEU A 8 2.86 0.71 0.73
C LEU A 8 3.34 1.88 1.58
N ALA A 9 3.80 2.96 0.95
CA ALA A 9 4.24 4.17 1.64
C ALA A 9 3.08 4.85 2.39
N VAL A 10 1.91 4.94 1.78
CA VAL A 10 0.70 5.45 2.46
C VAL A 10 0.39 4.61 3.70
N ALA A 11 0.49 3.28 3.62
CA ALA A 11 0.27 2.41 4.76
C ALA A 11 1.35 2.57 5.86
N ASP A 12 2.63 2.60 5.49
CA ASP A 12 3.73 2.78 6.42
C ASP A 12 3.67 4.14 7.14
N ASP A 13 3.34 5.21 6.42
CA ASP A 13 3.15 6.54 6.99
C ASP A 13 1.90 6.62 7.88
N THR A 14 0.81 5.99 7.46
CA THR A 14 -0.41 5.87 8.28
C THR A 14 -0.12 5.16 9.59
N ARG A 15 0.69 4.09 9.55
CA ARG A 15 1.16 3.38 10.74
C ARG A 15 1.95 4.31 11.66
N LEU A 16 2.89 5.09 11.13
CA LEU A 16 3.67 6.05 11.92
C LEU A 16 2.76 7.09 12.60
N LEU A 17 1.81 7.67 11.86
CA LEU A 17 0.83 8.60 12.44
C LEU A 17 0.00 7.93 13.53
N ALA A 18 -0.49 6.71 13.28
CA ALA A 18 -1.31 5.99 14.24
C ALA A 18 -0.54 5.65 15.53
N LEU A 19 0.73 5.27 15.42
CA LEU A 19 1.60 4.99 16.57
C LEU A 19 1.87 6.26 17.39
N ALA A 20 2.09 7.41 16.75
CA ALA A 20 2.32 8.70 17.42
C ALA A 20 1.03 9.36 17.96
N SER A 21 -0.13 9.04 17.37
CA SER A 21 -1.39 9.73 17.66
C SER A 21 -1.89 9.52 19.09
N PRO A 22 -2.35 10.58 19.80
CA PRO A 22 -3.01 10.43 21.09
C PRO A 22 -4.42 9.83 21.00
N ARG A 23 -4.99 9.72 19.78
CA ARG A 23 -6.37 9.26 19.54
C ARG A 23 -6.49 7.77 19.27
N ILE A 24 -5.39 7.11 18.86
CA ILE A 24 -5.42 5.69 18.54
C ILE A 24 -5.34 4.85 19.83
N PRO A 25 -6.23 3.86 20.02
CA PRO A 25 -6.21 2.98 21.18
C PRO A 25 -4.90 2.20 21.31
N LYS A 26 -4.46 1.95 22.57
CA LYS A 26 -3.24 1.15 22.83
C LYS A 26 -3.25 -0.24 22.17
N ALA A 27 -4.40 -0.91 22.16
CA ALA A 27 -4.55 -2.23 21.52
C ALA A 27 -4.31 -2.17 20.00
N VAL A 28 -4.85 -1.17 19.32
CA VAL A 28 -4.63 -0.96 17.88
C VAL A 28 -3.17 -0.58 17.61
N LYS A 29 -2.56 0.27 18.45
CA LYS A 29 -1.13 0.59 18.35
C LYS A 29 -0.23 -0.64 18.51
N ALA A 30 -0.58 -1.57 19.41
CA ALA A 30 0.16 -2.82 19.57
C ALA A 30 0.12 -3.64 18.27
N VAL A 31 -1.07 -3.84 17.71
CA VAL A 31 -1.24 -4.54 16.42
C VAL A 31 -0.42 -3.88 15.30
N LEU A 32 -0.49 -2.55 15.17
CA LEU A 32 0.27 -1.82 14.15
C LEU A 32 1.79 -1.85 14.35
N ARG A 33 2.26 -2.02 15.59
CA ARG A 33 3.69 -2.15 15.89
C ARG A 33 4.20 -3.55 15.56
N ASP A 34 3.45 -4.56 15.98
CA ASP A 34 3.93 -5.94 16.02
C ASP A 34 3.64 -6.71 14.71
N HIS A 35 2.71 -6.21 13.89
CA HIS A 35 2.25 -6.86 12.64
C HIS A 35 2.34 -5.93 11.42
N GLN A 36 3.48 -5.26 11.26
CA GLN A 36 3.69 -4.32 10.16
C GLN A 36 3.60 -5.00 8.79
N ASP A 37 4.17 -6.20 8.64
CA ASP A 37 4.22 -6.87 7.34
C ASP A 37 2.83 -7.34 6.89
N GLU A 38 1.95 -7.72 7.80
CA GLU A 38 0.56 -8.04 7.45
C GLU A 38 -0.25 -6.80 7.09
N MET A 39 0.01 -5.65 7.73
CA MET A 39 -0.53 -4.37 7.29
C MET A 39 -0.05 -4.02 5.87
N ARG A 40 1.23 -4.20 5.58
CA ARG A 40 1.80 -4.00 4.24
C ARG A 40 1.17 -4.92 3.21
N LEU A 41 0.99 -6.19 3.55
CA LEU A 41 0.31 -7.16 2.70
C LEU A 41 -1.12 -6.72 2.38
N GLY A 42 -1.87 -6.24 3.38
CA GLY A 42 -3.19 -5.65 3.17
C GLY A 42 -3.16 -4.44 2.25
N ALA A 43 -2.14 -3.59 2.38
CA ALA A 43 -1.97 -2.37 1.59
C ALA A 43 -1.70 -2.61 0.10
N ILE A 44 -1.22 -3.79 -0.28
CA ILE A 44 -0.97 -4.17 -1.68
C ILE A 44 -2.00 -5.18 -2.23
N THR A 45 -2.97 -5.60 -1.41
CA THR A 45 -3.99 -6.58 -1.81
C THR A 45 -5.22 -5.90 -2.42
N ARG A 46 -5.44 -6.11 -3.72
CA ARG A 46 -6.61 -5.61 -4.45
C ARG A 46 -7.91 -6.28 -4.02
N GLY A 47 -9.03 -5.55 -4.14
CA GLY A 47 -10.38 -6.08 -3.90
C GLY A 47 -10.67 -6.42 -2.44
N SER A 48 -9.74 -6.14 -1.52
CA SER A 48 -9.87 -6.47 -0.11
C SER A 48 -10.88 -5.59 0.63
N GLU A 49 -11.25 -4.47 0.02
CA GLU A 49 -12.19 -3.48 0.56
C GLU A 49 -13.55 -4.07 0.95
N GLY A 50 -14.02 -5.07 0.21
CA GLY A 50 -15.33 -5.69 0.47
C GLY A 50 -15.38 -6.47 1.78
N PHE A 51 -14.23 -6.92 2.31
CA PHE A 51 -14.19 -7.76 3.50
C PHE A 51 -13.58 -7.11 4.73
N ALA A 52 -12.77 -6.05 4.60
CA ALA A 52 -12.07 -5.46 5.73
C ALA A 52 -13.02 -5.03 6.86
N GLY A 53 -14.11 -4.31 6.55
CA GLY A 53 -15.12 -3.90 7.54
C GLY A 53 -15.79 -5.09 8.25
N PRO A 54 -16.39 -6.04 7.52
CA PRO A 54 -16.97 -7.25 8.10
C PRO A 54 -15.99 -8.07 8.97
N VAL A 55 -14.72 -8.15 8.59
CA VAL A 55 -13.68 -8.83 9.38
C VAL A 55 -13.42 -8.06 10.67
N VAL A 56 -13.20 -6.74 10.62
CA VAL A 56 -13.00 -5.91 11.82
C VAL A 56 -14.17 -6.03 12.80
N LYS A 57 -15.42 -6.02 12.29
CA LYS A 57 -16.63 -6.30 13.09
C LYS A 57 -16.53 -7.63 13.82
N ARG A 58 -16.22 -8.70 13.09
CA ARG A 58 -16.12 -10.05 13.66
C ARG A 58 -15.03 -10.14 14.72
N LEU A 59 -13.87 -9.54 14.46
CA LEU A 59 -12.74 -9.50 15.39
C LEU A 59 -13.11 -8.77 16.68
N ARG A 60 -13.75 -7.60 16.59
CA ARG A 60 -14.23 -6.87 17.77
C ARG A 60 -15.24 -7.68 18.57
N GLY A 61 -16.20 -8.33 17.91
CA GLY A 61 -17.24 -9.14 18.55
C GLY A 61 -16.72 -10.36 19.33
N ARG A 62 -15.47 -10.75 19.11
CA ARG A 62 -14.80 -11.83 19.86
C ARG A 62 -13.56 -11.35 20.64
N SER A 63 -13.45 -10.05 20.91
CA SER A 63 -12.29 -9.47 21.59
C SER A 63 -12.02 -10.07 22.99
N ASP A 64 -13.03 -10.61 23.66
CA ASP A 64 -12.90 -11.32 24.95
C ASP A 64 -12.33 -12.75 24.81
N ARG A 65 -12.29 -13.29 23.60
CA ARG A 65 -11.78 -14.64 23.26
C ARG A 65 -10.97 -14.59 21.97
N PRO A 66 -9.84 -13.86 21.97
CA PRO A 66 -9.05 -13.66 20.77
C PRO A 66 -8.45 -14.98 20.27
N ASP A 67 -8.46 -15.15 18.96
CA ASP A 67 -7.70 -16.20 18.27
C ASP A 67 -6.27 -15.70 18.01
N HIS A 68 -5.28 -16.61 17.95
CA HIS A 68 -3.86 -16.28 17.75
C HIS A 68 -3.60 -15.42 16.50
N ASN A 69 -4.46 -15.51 15.49
CA ASN A 69 -4.35 -14.75 14.24
C ASN A 69 -5.15 -13.43 14.21
N ASP A 70 -5.83 -13.05 15.30
CA ASP A 70 -6.72 -11.88 15.27
C ASP A 70 -5.98 -10.56 15.10
N ALA A 71 -4.79 -10.45 15.70
CA ALA A 71 -3.91 -9.30 15.53
C ALA A 71 -3.43 -9.16 14.08
N THR A 72 -2.91 -10.25 13.49
CA THR A 72 -2.53 -10.33 12.07
C THR A 72 -3.69 -9.96 11.14
N LYS A 73 -4.89 -10.51 11.35
CA LYS A 73 -6.09 -10.20 10.55
C LYS A 73 -6.49 -8.73 10.68
N LEU A 74 -6.40 -8.17 11.88
CA LEU A 74 -6.69 -6.75 12.10
C LEU A 74 -5.67 -5.86 11.37
N ALA A 75 -4.37 -6.15 11.50
CA ALA A 75 -3.31 -5.43 10.81
C ALA A 75 -3.52 -5.44 9.29
N PHE A 76 -3.80 -6.61 8.73
CA PHE A 76 -4.16 -6.76 7.32
C PHE A 76 -5.34 -5.86 6.92
N CYS A 77 -6.43 -5.88 7.69
CA CYS A 77 -7.60 -5.04 7.39
C CYS A 77 -7.31 -3.54 7.47
N LEU A 78 -6.46 -3.10 8.41
CA LEU A 78 -6.01 -1.71 8.49
C LEU A 78 -5.14 -1.34 7.28
N GLY A 79 -4.32 -2.27 6.78
CA GLY A 79 -3.59 -2.17 5.53
C GLY A 79 -4.51 -1.96 4.33
N THR A 80 -5.55 -2.78 4.20
CA THR A 80 -6.58 -2.64 3.17
C THR A 80 -7.27 -1.27 3.20
N MET A 81 -7.51 -0.70 4.39
CA MET A 81 -8.08 0.64 4.48
C MET A 81 -7.10 1.71 3.95
N ALA A 82 -5.80 1.56 4.21
CA ALA A 82 -4.78 2.43 3.64
C ALA A 82 -4.69 2.28 2.10
N HIS A 83 -4.78 1.05 1.58
CA HIS A 83 -4.89 0.78 0.14
C HIS A 83 -6.03 1.58 -0.50
N ARG A 84 -7.23 1.48 0.08
CA ARG A 84 -8.42 2.19 -0.39
C ARG A 84 -8.24 3.71 -0.38
N ALA A 85 -7.59 4.25 0.65
CA ALA A 85 -7.31 5.67 0.72
C ALA A 85 -6.38 6.14 -0.41
N ALA A 86 -5.34 5.36 -0.72
CA ALA A 86 -4.44 5.62 -1.83
C ALA A 86 -5.19 5.55 -3.17
N ASP A 87 -5.94 4.46 -3.40
CA ASP A 87 -6.75 4.27 -4.61
C ASP A 87 -7.68 5.46 -4.90
N ARG A 88 -8.36 5.96 -3.87
CA ARG A 88 -9.28 7.10 -4.00
C ARG A 88 -8.62 8.38 -4.45
N MET A 89 -7.37 8.60 -4.07
CA MET A 89 -6.63 9.80 -4.48
C MET A 89 -5.96 9.60 -5.83
N MET A 90 -5.43 8.41 -6.11
CA MET A 90 -4.55 8.20 -7.26
C MET A 90 -5.30 7.73 -8.52
N LYS A 91 -6.29 6.84 -8.39
CA LYS A 91 -7.02 6.28 -9.57
C LYS A 91 -7.66 7.35 -10.45
N PRO A 92 -8.33 8.40 -9.94
CA PRO A 92 -8.89 9.44 -10.80
C PRO A 92 -7.83 10.15 -11.67
N ILE A 93 -6.59 10.25 -11.17
CA ILE A 93 -5.48 10.83 -11.93
C ILE A 93 -4.99 9.85 -12.99
N PHE A 94 -4.88 8.56 -12.65
CA PHE A 94 -4.50 7.53 -13.61
C PHE A 94 -5.50 7.43 -14.77
N ASP A 95 -6.80 7.50 -14.47
CA ASP A 95 -7.85 7.42 -15.47
C ASP A 95 -7.89 8.68 -16.36
N SER A 96 -7.64 9.87 -15.79
CA SER A 96 -7.67 11.13 -16.55
C SER A 96 -6.38 11.43 -17.32
N GLN A 97 -5.22 10.92 -16.86
CA GLN A 97 -3.92 11.25 -17.44
C GLN A 97 -3.16 10.07 -18.05
N GLY A 98 -3.61 8.83 -17.82
CA GLY A 98 -2.97 7.63 -18.35
C GLY A 98 -2.95 7.55 -19.88
N GLY A 99 -3.80 8.33 -20.55
CA GLY A 99 -3.94 8.27 -22.01
C GLY A 99 -4.48 6.92 -22.48
N ASP A 100 -4.39 6.66 -23.79
CA ASP A 100 -4.80 5.40 -24.43
C ASP A 100 -3.71 4.31 -24.28
N GLU A 101 -2.97 4.32 -23.16
CA GLU A 101 -1.95 3.32 -22.89
C GLU A 101 -2.62 1.96 -22.64
N ASN A 102 -2.67 1.12 -23.68
CA ASN A 102 -3.08 -0.30 -23.58
C ASN A 102 -2.11 -1.17 -22.74
N ARG A 103 -1.18 -0.56 -22.00
CA ARG A 103 -0.19 -1.25 -21.17
C ARG A 103 -0.44 -0.90 -19.71
N GLN A 104 -0.76 -1.92 -18.92
CA GLN A 104 -0.72 -1.86 -17.47
C GLN A 104 0.63 -2.44 -17.03
N PRO A 105 1.38 -1.74 -16.18
CA PRO A 105 1.07 -0.44 -15.59
C PRO A 105 1.14 0.82 -16.47
N THR A 106 0.37 1.87 -16.13
CA THR A 106 0.45 3.17 -16.81
C THR A 106 1.75 3.91 -16.49
N SER A 107 2.20 4.81 -17.36
CA SER A 107 3.40 5.60 -17.11
C SER A 107 3.25 6.51 -15.88
N ILE A 108 2.07 7.11 -15.66
CA ILE A 108 1.82 8.00 -14.52
C ILE A 108 2.01 7.28 -13.17
N SER A 109 1.46 6.07 -13.04
CA SER A 109 1.57 5.28 -11.81
C SER A 109 3.01 4.84 -11.52
N ILE A 110 3.79 4.46 -12.55
CA ILE A 110 5.23 4.17 -12.39
C ILE A 110 5.96 5.40 -11.84
N TYR A 111 5.68 6.60 -12.35
CA TYR A 111 6.33 7.82 -11.88
C TYR A 111 5.95 8.18 -10.45
N HIS A 112 4.70 7.92 -10.03
CA HIS A 112 4.31 8.04 -8.62
C HIS A 112 5.13 7.10 -7.74
N ASP A 113 5.18 5.82 -8.09
CA ASP A 113 5.93 4.83 -7.33
C ASP A 113 7.42 5.15 -7.25
N VAL A 114 8.06 5.52 -8.37
CA VAL A 114 9.48 5.89 -8.41
C VAL A 114 9.76 7.14 -7.60
N PHE A 115 8.88 8.14 -7.68
CA PHE A 115 9.01 9.36 -6.89
C PHE A 115 8.94 9.06 -5.39
N ILE A 116 8.00 8.22 -4.96
CA ILE A 116 7.86 7.79 -3.56
C ILE A 116 9.02 6.89 -3.13
N PHE A 117 9.50 6.01 -4.00
CA PHE A 117 10.68 5.18 -3.76
C PHE A 117 11.90 6.04 -3.39
N ASP A 118 12.12 7.13 -4.13
CA ASP A 118 13.18 8.10 -3.83
C ASP A 118 12.87 8.87 -2.53
N LYS A 119 11.70 9.53 -2.46
CA LYS A 119 11.35 10.45 -1.36
C LYS A 119 11.18 9.78 0.00
N VAL A 120 10.44 8.68 0.06
CA VAL A 120 10.08 8.02 1.33
C VAL A 120 11.16 7.01 1.71
N TYR A 121 11.55 6.16 0.77
CA TYR A 121 12.45 5.04 1.02
C TYR A 121 13.93 5.32 0.72
N GLY A 122 14.26 6.52 0.24
CA GLY A 122 15.65 6.92 -0.02
C GLY A 122 16.31 6.01 -1.05
N ARG A 123 15.58 5.66 -2.12
CA ARG A 123 16.01 4.69 -3.14
C ARG A 123 16.40 3.34 -2.56
N GLY A 124 15.58 2.82 -1.63
CA GLY A 124 15.81 1.53 -0.99
C GLY A 124 16.88 1.55 0.11
N ALA A 125 17.31 2.72 0.57
CA ALA A 125 18.08 2.84 1.81
C ALA A 125 17.26 2.51 3.07
N LYS A 126 15.93 2.44 2.94
CA LYS A 126 15.00 2.11 4.04
C LYS A 126 14.15 0.90 3.68
N HIS A 127 13.92 0.05 4.69
CA HIS A 127 13.01 -1.10 4.63
C HIS A 127 11.60 -0.68 4.15
N PRO A 128 10.90 -1.49 3.33
CA PRO A 128 11.21 -2.88 2.97
C PRO A 128 12.04 -3.06 1.70
N TYR A 129 12.46 -1.97 1.07
CA TYR A 129 13.21 -2.05 -0.16
C TYR A 129 14.71 -2.08 0.10
N THR A 130 15.43 -2.59 -0.89
CA THR A 130 16.88 -2.54 -1.01
C THR A 130 17.28 -1.61 -2.15
N PRO A 131 18.53 -1.11 -2.20
CA PRO A 131 18.96 -0.17 -3.24
C PRO A 131 18.82 -0.69 -4.69
N ASP A 132 18.85 -2.00 -4.86
CA ASP A 132 18.70 -2.73 -6.12
C ASP A 132 17.24 -3.14 -6.42
N ALA A 133 16.27 -2.76 -5.59
CA ALA A 133 14.87 -3.19 -5.75
C ALA A 133 14.23 -2.81 -7.09
N LEU A 134 14.72 -1.75 -7.74
CA LEU A 134 14.29 -1.29 -9.07
C LEU A 134 15.41 -1.41 -10.13
N ASP A 135 16.46 -2.17 -9.85
CA ASP A 135 17.50 -2.49 -10.84
C ASP A 135 17.04 -3.69 -11.69
N PRO A 136 16.93 -3.56 -13.02
CA PRO A 136 16.58 -4.69 -13.87
C PRO A 136 17.71 -5.73 -13.92
N GLN A 137 18.93 -5.37 -13.50
CA GLN A 137 20.04 -6.27 -13.31
C GLN A 137 20.15 -6.64 -11.84
N ILE A 138 19.39 -7.66 -11.41
CA ILE A 138 19.64 -8.26 -10.09
C ILE A 138 21.06 -8.81 -10.12
N ARG A 139 21.90 -8.39 -9.17
CA ARG A 139 23.27 -8.90 -9.02
C ARG A 139 23.37 -9.54 -7.65
N PHE A 140 23.75 -10.81 -7.59
CA PHE A 140 24.04 -11.47 -6.33
C PHE A 140 25.52 -11.29 -6.01
N PRO A 141 25.91 -10.51 -4.98
CA PRO A 141 27.32 -10.28 -4.67
C PRO A 141 28.07 -11.57 -4.34
N SER A 142 27.36 -12.55 -3.78
CA SER A 142 27.87 -13.88 -3.45
C SER A 142 27.92 -14.85 -4.63
N ALA A 143 27.32 -14.51 -5.77
CA ALA A 143 27.25 -15.36 -6.96
C ALA A 143 27.25 -14.50 -8.25
N PRO A 144 28.38 -13.83 -8.58
CA PRO A 144 28.47 -12.90 -9.72
C PRO A 144 28.23 -13.57 -11.08
N ASP A 145 28.47 -14.88 -11.18
CA ASP A 145 28.28 -15.67 -12.39
C ASP A 145 26.86 -16.27 -12.52
N LEU A 146 25.97 -16.00 -11.57
CA LEU A 146 24.61 -16.53 -11.60
C LEU A 146 23.78 -15.77 -12.64
N ASP A 147 23.33 -16.49 -13.67
CA ASP A 147 22.36 -15.96 -14.63
C ASP A 147 20.99 -15.81 -13.96
N VAL A 148 20.72 -14.59 -13.50
CA VAL A 148 19.45 -14.22 -12.86
C VAL A 148 18.27 -14.48 -13.77
N GLY A 149 18.38 -14.26 -15.08
CA GLY A 149 17.27 -14.48 -16.00
C GLY A 149 16.83 -15.93 -15.99
N THR A 150 17.80 -16.86 -15.98
CA THR A 150 17.52 -18.29 -15.83
C THR A 150 16.90 -18.60 -14.46
N VAL A 151 17.42 -18.06 -13.36
CA VAL A 151 16.88 -18.31 -12.01
C VAL A 151 15.46 -17.78 -11.85
N GLU A 152 15.16 -16.57 -12.36
CA GLU A 152 13.83 -15.98 -12.36
C GLU A 152 12.84 -16.87 -13.12
N ALA A 153 13.22 -17.36 -14.30
CA ALA A 153 12.39 -18.26 -15.08
C ALA A 153 12.05 -19.55 -14.30
N TYR A 154 13.03 -20.14 -13.62
CA TYR A 154 12.81 -21.30 -12.74
C TYR A 154 11.89 -20.97 -11.56
N PHE A 155 12.15 -19.87 -10.86
CA PHE A 155 11.34 -19.45 -9.70
C PHE A 155 9.90 -19.15 -10.09
N ARG A 156 9.68 -18.52 -11.26
CA ARG A 156 8.35 -18.26 -11.81
C ARG A 156 7.56 -19.56 -12.00
N VAL A 157 8.19 -20.59 -12.58
CA VAL A 157 7.56 -21.91 -12.75
C VAL A 157 7.25 -22.56 -11.40
N LEU A 158 8.18 -22.51 -10.44
CA LEU A 158 7.97 -23.09 -9.10
C LEU A 158 6.88 -22.36 -8.31
N LEU A 159 6.86 -21.04 -8.35
CA LEU A 159 5.85 -20.21 -7.72
C LEU A 159 4.47 -20.48 -8.33
N GLN A 160 4.36 -20.53 -9.66
CA GLN A 160 3.12 -20.91 -10.34
C GLN A 160 2.63 -22.30 -9.91
N ARG A 161 3.51 -23.30 -9.88
CA ARG A 161 3.14 -24.65 -9.41
C ARG A 161 2.71 -24.67 -7.95
N THR A 162 3.37 -23.90 -7.10
CA THR A 162 3.05 -23.80 -5.67
C THR A 162 1.71 -23.09 -5.46
N LEU A 163 1.44 -22.01 -6.18
CA LEU A 163 0.15 -21.31 -6.14
C LEU A 163 -0.99 -22.18 -6.68
N LEU A 164 -0.75 -22.95 -7.75
CA LEU A 164 -1.70 -23.94 -8.25
C LEU A 164 -1.95 -25.05 -7.22
N ALA A 165 -0.92 -25.55 -6.56
CA ALA A 165 -1.02 -26.59 -5.54
C ALA A 165 -1.66 -26.10 -4.23
N ALA A 166 -1.45 -24.83 -3.87
CA ALA A 166 -2.06 -24.18 -2.72
C ALA A 166 -3.54 -23.81 -2.97
N HIS A 167 -4.02 -23.94 -4.21
CA HIS A 167 -5.36 -23.55 -4.56
C HIS A 167 -6.41 -24.61 -4.22
N THR A 168 -7.43 -24.21 -3.49
CA THR A 168 -8.69 -24.95 -3.33
C THR A 168 -9.67 -24.78 -4.51
N PHE A 169 -9.24 -24.18 -5.63
CA PHE A 169 -10.10 -24.02 -6.81
C PHE A 169 -10.22 -25.37 -7.53
N LYS A 170 -11.40 -25.99 -7.47
CA LYS A 170 -11.72 -27.12 -8.33
C LYS A 170 -11.79 -26.62 -9.78
N PRO A 171 -11.09 -27.27 -10.72
CA PRO A 171 -11.32 -27.05 -12.15
C PRO A 171 -12.79 -27.22 -12.47
N ASP A 172 -13.31 -26.36 -13.32
CA ASP A 172 -14.60 -26.60 -13.96
C ASP A 172 -14.38 -27.66 -15.03
N SER A 173 -14.94 -28.86 -14.85
CA SER A 173 -14.78 -29.96 -15.81
C SER A 173 -15.52 -29.69 -17.12
N ASP A 174 -16.56 -28.85 -17.07
CA ASP A 174 -17.47 -28.59 -18.17
C ASP A 174 -17.00 -27.36 -18.99
N ASP A 175 -16.21 -26.48 -18.36
CA ASP A 175 -15.57 -25.31 -18.99
C ASP A 175 -14.11 -25.13 -18.53
N PRO A 176 -13.17 -26.00 -18.95
CA PRO A 176 -11.77 -25.91 -18.52
C PRO A 176 -11.08 -24.62 -19.00
N GLU A 177 -11.38 -24.17 -20.22
CA GLU A 177 -10.80 -22.97 -20.81
C GLU A 177 -11.31 -21.70 -20.11
N GLY A 178 -12.63 -21.54 -19.94
CA GLY A 178 -13.15 -20.40 -19.21
C GLY A 178 -12.78 -20.43 -17.72
N TRP A 179 -12.58 -21.61 -17.12
CA TRP A 179 -12.01 -21.71 -15.78
C TRP A 179 -10.56 -21.23 -15.75
N LEU A 180 -9.73 -21.61 -16.72
CA LEU A 180 -8.37 -21.10 -16.87
C LEU A 180 -8.37 -19.58 -17.09
N ASP A 181 -9.26 -19.04 -17.92
CA ASP A 181 -9.37 -17.60 -18.13
C ASP A 181 -9.80 -16.86 -16.86
N ARG A 182 -10.75 -17.42 -16.08
CA ARG A 182 -11.13 -16.88 -14.76
C ARG A 182 -9.99 -16.99 -13.77
N LEU A 183 -9.23 -18.08 -13.79
CA LEU A 183 -8.06 -18.29 -12.95
C LEU A 183 -6.95 -17.30 -13.33
N PHE A 184 -6.67 -17.09 -14.61
CA PHE A 184 -5.68 -16.15 -15.10
C PHE A 184 -6.11 -14.69 -14.86
N GLY A 185 -7.39 -14.38 -15.01
CA GLY A 185 -7.96 -13.08 -14.63
C GLY A 185 -7.93 -12.83 -13.10
N ARG A 186 -7.89 -13.89 -12.28
CA ARG A 186 -7.78 -13.81 -10.81
C ARG A 186 -6.34 -13.92 -10.30
N LEU A 187 -5.49 -14.65 -11.01
CA LEU A 187 -4.04 -14.67 -10.81
C LEU A 187 -3.58 -13.28 -11.19
N GLN A 188 -3.59 -12.43 -10.16
CA GLN A 188 -3.05 -11.09 -10.16
C GLN A 188 -1.88 -11.03 -11.15
N GLU A 189 -2.01 -10.23 -12.22
CA GLU A 189 -0.89 -10.03 -13.15
C GLU A 189 0.24 -9.37 -12.36
N LEU A 190 1.13 -10.19 -11.80
CA LEU A 190 2.36 -9.83 -11.12
C LEU A 190 3.42 -9.37 -12.14
N HIS A 191 2.98 -8.70 -13.20
CA HIS A 191 3.88 -8.07 -14.14
C HIS A 191 4.22 -6.68 -13.62
N VAL A 192 5.46 -6.56 -13.14
CA VAL A 192 6.14 -5.30 -12.85
C VAL A 192 7.17 -5.12 -13.96
N ASP A 193 7.05 -4.05 -14.74
CA ASP A 193 8.03 -3.70 -15.77
C ASP A 193 9.20 -2.97 -15.13
N LEU A 194 10.14 -3.73 -14.55
CA LEU A 194 11.31 -3.19 -13.85
C LEU A 194 12.16 -2.30 -14.77
N ALA A 195 12.19 -2.56 -16.07
CA ALA A 195 12.92 -1.71 -17.02
C ALA A 195 12.32 -0.30 -17.10
N ARG A 196 10.98 -0.17 -17.15
CA ARG A 196 10.32 1.14 -17.12
C ARG A 196 10.49 1.85 -15.78
N TYR A 197 10.42 1.14 -14.66
CA TYR A 197 10.69 1.70 -13.34
C TYR A 197 12.13 2.24 -13.25
N HIS A 198 13.10 1.45 -13.69
CA HIS A 198 14.50 1.84 -13.73
C HIS A 198 14.75 3.04 -14.64
N GLN A 199 14.13 3.07 -15.81
CA GLN A 199 14.19 4.21 -16.73
C GLN A 199 13.62 5.47 -16.07
N ALA A 200 12.44 5.39 -15.45
CA ALA A 200 11.85 6.52 -14.74
C ALA A 200 12.72 7.01 -13.58
N LEU A 201 13.45 6.11 -12.90
CA LEU A 201 14.35 6.47 -11.79
C LEU A 201 15.66 7.12 -12.27
N THR A 202 16.26 6.60 -13.33
CA THR A 202 17.62 6.99 -13.78
C THR A 202 17.63 8.06 -14.86
N LYS A 203 16.61 8.08 -15.72
CA LYS A 203 16.45 9.02 -16.83
C LYS A 203 14.97 9.39 -17.00
N PRO A 204 14.39 10.12 -16.03
CA PRO A 204 12.98 10.52 -16.09
C PRO A 204 12.70 11.40 -17.30
N ASP A 205 11.56 11.16 -17.95
CA ASP A 205 11.00 12.04 -18.97
C ASP A 205 10.40 13.28 -18.30
N PRO A 206 10.91 14.49 -18.59
CA PRO A 206 10.44 15.72 -17.96
C PRO A 206 8.95 16.00 -18.14
N GLU A 207 8.37 15.62 -19.29
CA GLU A 207 6.94 15.84 -19.54
C GLU A 207 6.06 14.90 -18.69
N ILE A 208 6.51 13.65 -18.50
CA ILE A 208 5.80 12.71 -17.62
C ILE A 208 5.96 13.15 -16.17
N VAL A 209 7.15 13.60 -15.73
CA VAL A 209 7.34 14.17 -14.38
C VAL A 209 6.40 15.34 -14.16
N ARG A 210 6.32 16.29 -15.10
CA ARG A 210 5.46 17.46 -15.00
C ARG A 210 3.99 17.06 -14.81
N ARG A 211 3.47 16.17 -15.66
CA ARG A 211 2.07 15.70 -15.59
C ARG A 211 1.80 14.86 -14.34
N ALA A 212 2.65 13.88 -14.06
CA ALA A 212 2.45 12.92 -12.99
C ALA A 212 2.69 13.52 -11.60
N ILE A 213 3.63 14.46 -11.45
CA ILE A 213 4.06 14.96 -10.14
C ILE A 213 3.63 16.41 -9.94
N THR A 214 4.01 17.31 -10.84
CA THR A 214 3.86 18.76 -10.65
C THR A 214 2.43 19.25 -10.86
N ASP A 215 1.85 18.97 -12.03
CA ASP A 215 0.53 19.49 -12.44
C ASP A 215 -0.59 19.04 -11.51
N VAL A 216 -0.46 17.85 -10.93
CA VAL A 216 -1.44 17.25 -10.03
C VAL A 216 -1.15 17.49 -8.56
N ASN A 217 -0.08 18.22 -8.24
CA ASN A 217 0.41 18.39 -6.88
C ASN A 217 0.49 17.04 -6.14
N PHE A 218 1.22 16.08 -6.71
CA PHE A 218 1.27 14.72 -6.18
C PHE A 218 1.85 14.68 -4.76
N TYR A 219 2.91 15.44 -4.52
CA TYR A 219 3.62 15.51 -3.25
C TYR A 219 4.20 16.92 -3.04
N ASP A 220 3.98 17.49 -1.86
CA ASP A 220 4.47 18.82 -1.48
C ASP A 220 5.14 18.79 -0.09
N ASP A 221 6.45 19.04 -0.06
CA ASP A 221 7.25 19.09 1.17
C ASP A 221 6.75 20.19 2.16
N GLY A 222 5.95 21.15 1.67
CA GLY A 222 5.28 22.17 2.49
C GLY A 222 4.07 21.67 3.29
N ASN A 223 3.51 20.49 3.00
CA ASN A 223 2.35 19.98 3.74
C ASN A 223 2.72 19.64 5.18
N ALA A 224 1.94 20.15 6.14
CA ALA A 224 2.21 19.98 7.57
C ALA A 224 2.27 18.50 8.00
N ILE A 225 1.42 17.66 7.42
CA ILE A 225 1.38 16.22 7.70
C ILE A 225 2.62 15.48 7.16
N LEU A 226 3.17 15.92 6.02
CA LEU A 226 4.38 15.31 5.44
C LEU A 226 5.63 15.74 6.21
N SER A 227 5.67 17.00 6.64
CA SER A 227 6.67 17.48 7.59
C SER A 227 6.61 16.69 8.91
N LEU A 228 5.41 16.41 9.44
CA LEU A 228 5.23 15.58 10.65
C LEU A 228 5.78 14.17 10.43
N LEU A 229 5.46 13.54 9.30
CA LEU A 229 5.99 12.23 8.94
C LEU A 229 7.51 12.24 8.83
N ALA A 230 8.13 13.28 8.27
CA ALA A 230 9.58 13.40 8.21
C ALA A 230 10.19 13.40 9.62
N ASP A 231 9.60 14.12 10.58
CA ASP A 231 10.03 14.10 11.97
C ASP A 231 9.84 12.72 12.63
N LEU A 232 8.71 12.05 12.38
CA LEU A 232 8.44 10.71 12.92
C LEU A 232 9.36 9.64 12.34
N ARG A 233 9.68 9.69 11.04
CA ARG A 233 10.64 8.79 10.39
C ARG A 233 12.07 9.02 10.89
N ALA A 234 12.38 10.23 11.36
CA ALA A 234 13.62 10.57 12.04
C ALA A 234 13.57 10.30 13.57
N GLU A 235 12.53 9.59 14.04
CA GLU A 235 12.33 9.21 15.45
C GLU A 235 12.26 10.40 16.42
N LYS A 236 11.94 11.60 15.92
CA LYS A 236 11.79 12.78 16.77
C LYS A 236 10.50 12.68 17.59
N GLN A 237 10.59 13.12 18.84
CA GLN A 237 9.42 13.23 19.70
C GLN A 237 8.54 14.41 19.28
N VAL A 238 7.25 14.17 19.11
CA VAL A 238 6.26 15.18 18.77
C VAL A 238 5.19 15.19 19.86
N THR A 239 4.88 16.36 20.41
CA THR A 239 3.84 16.49 21.44
C THR A 239 2.46 16.18 20.85
N GLY A 240 1.52 15.72 21.68
CA GLY A 240 0.16 15.43 21.23
C GLY A 240 -0.55 16.64 20.60
N GLU A 241 -0.30 17.84 21.11
CA GLU A 241 -0.84 19.08 20.55
C GLU A 241 -0.24 19.40 19.16
N ALA A 242 1.09 19.36 19.03
CA ALA A 242 1.76 19.58 17.76
C ALA A 242 1.36 18.54 16.70
N PHE A 243 1.19 17.28 17.13
CA PHE A 243 0.65 16.21 16.28
C PHE A 243 -0.74 16.57 15.75
N LEU A 244 -1.66 16.92 16.64
CA LEU A 244 -3.05 17.22 16.26
C LEU A 244 -3.18 18.48 15.40
N GLN A 245 -2.26 19.44 15.54
CA GLN A 245 -2.21 20.62 14.68
C GLN A 245 -1.72 20.26 13.27
N ARG A 246 -0.63 19.49 13.16
CA ARG A 246 0.02 19.16 11.88
C ARG A 246 -0.69 18.06 11.08
N CYS A 247 -1.52 17.23 11.73
CA CYS A 247 -2.36 16.24 11.06
C CYS A 247 -3.60 16.82 10.36
N ARG A 248 -3.87 18.13 10.48
CA ARG A 248 -5.01 18.76 9.79
C ARG A 248 -4.64 19.02 8.34
N LEU A 249 -5.56 18.70 7.44
CA LEU A 249 -5.42 19.06 6.05
C LEU A 249 -5.76 20.54 5.82
N GLY A 250 -5.05 21.16 4.87
CA GLY A 250 -5.40 22.43 4.25
C GLY A 250 -5.97 22.27 2.84
N ASP A 251 -6.45 23.37 2.27
CA ASP A 251 -7.13 23.38 0.95
C ASP A 251 -6.20 23.05 -0.23
N HIS A 252 -4.88 23.16 -0.03
CA HIS A 252 -3.86 22.97 -1.08
C HIS A 252 -2.96 21.76 -0.81
N ASP A 253 -3.38 20.83 0.05
CA ASP A 253 -2.57 19.67 0.34
C ASP A 253 -2.41 18.72 -0.85
N SER A 254 -1.21 18.17 -0.98
CA SER A 254 -0.87 17.25 -2.06
C SER A 254 -1.72 15.97 -2.03
N LEU A 255 -1.82 15.30 -3.17
CA LEU A 255 -2.56 14.03 -3.28
C LEU A 255 -2.05 12.98 -2.29
N TYR A 256 -0.74 12.88 -2.13
CA TYR A 256 -0.12 11.96 -1.17
C TYR A 256 -0.48 12.33 0.28
N ALA A 257 -0.42 13.61 0.66
CA ALA A 257 -0.82 14.08 1.98
C ALA A 257 -2.29 13.76 2.29
N ARG A 258 -3.18 13.97 1.30
CA ARG A 258 -4.61 13.65 1.41
C ARG A 258 -4.85 12.15 1.54
N ALA A 259 -4.11 11.32 0.79
CA ALA A 259 -4.19 9.87 0.88
C ALA A 259 -3.80 9.37 2.27
N VAL A 260 -2.68 9.84 2.81
CA VAL A 260 -2.23 9.49 4.17
C VAL A 260 -3.22 9.97 5.22
N SER A 261 -3.70 11.20 5.13
CA SER A 261 -4.68 11.73 6.09
C SER A 261 -5.99 10.93 6.07
N MET A 262 -6.44 10.54 4.89
CA MET A 262 -7.63 9.71 4.72
C MET A 262 -7.43 8.31 5.32
N ALA A 263 -6.30 7.67 5.03
CA ALA A 263 -5.92 6.37 5.60
C ALA A 263 -5.85 6.42 7.14
N TYR A 264 -5.20 7.45 7.69
CA TYR A 264 -5.17 7.71 9.12
C TYR A 264 -6.57 7.92 9.71
N GLY A 265 -7.45 8.62 9.00
CA GLY A 265 -8.87 8.75 9.35
C GLY A 265 -9.57 7.39 9.48
N TYR A 266 -9.39 6.48 8.53
CA TYR A 266 -9.97 5.13 8.61
C TYR A 266 -9.44 4.35 9.82
N VAL A 267 -8.13 4.42 10.09
CA VAL A 267 -7.54 3.78 11.28
C VAL A 267 -8.09 4.40 12.57
N GLN A 268 -8.34 5.71 12.61
CA GLN A 268 -8.96 6.37 13.76
C GLN A 268 -10.39 5.86 13.99
N VAL A 269 -11.23 5.82 12.96
CA VAL A 269 -12.62 5.33 13.09
C VAL A 269 -12.64 3.85 13.45
N ALA A 270 -11.74 3.03 12.88
CA ALA A 270 -11.59 1.63 13.26
C ALA A 270 -11.20 1.49 14.74
N GLY A 271 -10.31 2.35 15.24
CA GLY A 271 -9.92 2.38 16.66
C GLY A 271 -11.06 2.82 17.58
N GLU A 272 -11.83 3.84 17.19
CA GLU A 272 -13.03 4.27 17.91
C GLU A 272 -14.08 3.15 17.95
N TYR A 273 -14.24 2.42 16.84
CA TYR A 273 -15.14 1.28 16.77
C TYR A 273 -14.66 0.16 17.68
N TRP A 274 -13.37 -0.14 17.67
CA TRP A 274 -12.75 -1.14 18.55
C TRP A 274 -13.03 -0.86 20.03
N GLN A 275 -13.00 0.42 20.43
CA GLN A 275 -13.30 0.85 21.81
C GLN A 275 -14.80 0.99 22.12
N GLY A 276 -15.68 0.78 21.14
CA GLY A 276 -17.12 0.98 21.29
C GLY A 276 -17.56 2.44 21.40
N ARG A 277 -16.73 3.38 20.90
CA ARG A 277 -17.05 4.82 20.86
C ARG A 277 -17.81 5.25 19.60
N THR A 278 -17.82 4.41 18.56
CA THR A 278 -18.65 4.61 17.37
C THR A 278 -19.50 3.37 17.08
N SER A 279 -20.63 3.57 16.40
CA SER A 279 -21.52 2.49 16.02
C SER A 279 -20.94 1.68 14.86
N GLU A 280 -21.44 0.46 14.68
CA GLU A 280 -21.06 -0.37 13.53
C GLU A 280 -21.44 0.30 12.20
N GLU A 281 -22.63 0.88 12.14
CA GLU A 281 -23.11 1.57 10.95
C GLU A 281 -22.19 2.72 10.55
N LEU A 282 -21.82 3.58 11.51
CA LEU A 282 -20.91 4.70 11.26
C LEU A 282 -19.52 4.23 10.84
N PHE A 283 -19.00 3.16 11.46
CA PHE A 283 -17.74 2.56 11.04
C PHE A 283 -17.78 2.05 9.60
N LEU A 284 -18.80 1.25 9.27
CA LEU A 284 -18.95 0.67 7.92
C LEU A 284 -19.22 1.74 6.86
N ASP A 285 -19.97 2.80 7.19
CA ASP A 285 -20.22 3.94 6.30
C ASP A 285 -18.94 4.75 6.07
N SER A 286 -18.16 5.01 7.13
CA SER A 286 -16.91 5.78 7.03
C SER A 286 -15.88 5.11 6.13
N ILE A 287 -15.80 3.78 6.12
CA ILE A 287 -14.89 3.07 5.22
C ILE A 287 -15.49 2.87 3.82
N ARG A 288 -16.80 3.09 3.62
CA ARG A 288 -17.48 2.98 2.31
C ARG A 288 -17.52 4.28 1.53
N ARG A 289 -17.62 5.43 2.20
CA ARG A 289 -17.54 6.78 1.60
C ARG A 289 -16.13 7.15 1.28
#